data_AF-A0A496Q9I1-F1
#
_entry.id   AF-A0A496Q9I1-F1
#
_cell.length_a   1.000
_cell.length_b   1.000
_cell.length_c   1.000
_cell.angle_alpha   90.00
_cell.angle_beta   90.00
_cell.angle_gamma   90.00
#
_symmetry.space_group_name_H-M   'P 1'
#
loop_
_entity.id
_entity.type
_entity.pdbx_description
1 polymer ?
#
loop_
_entity_poly.entity_id
_entity_poly.type
_entity_poly.pdbx_seq_one_letter_code
_entity_poly.pdbx_strand_id
1 'polypeptide(L)' 'MVLGTVRAIDGLIEDIFSFYGTDMKVVCTGGQAQLAMEGSRFLNIFDPYLTLKGMLVFLDQVRKH' A
#
# COMPACT_ATOMS: atom_id res chain seq x y z
N MET A 1 -2.09 -2.92 20.43
CA MET A 1 -1.88 -1.74 19.57
C MET A 1 -1.95 -2.08 18.09
N VAL A 2 -1.24 -3.11 17.60
CA VAL A 2 -1.22 -3.50 16.16
C VAL A 2 -2.61 -3.78 15.56
N LEU A 3 -3.49 -4.48 16.29
CA LEU A 3 -4.81 -4.87 15.76
C LEU A 3 -5.72 -3.67 15.45
N GLY A 4 -5.67 -2.61 16.26
CA GLY A 4 -6.47 -1.40 16.02
C GLY A 4 -6.05 -0.68 14.73
N THR A 5 -4.74 -0.56 14.51
CA THR A 5 -4.18 0.00 13.27
C THR A 5 -4.58 -0.82 12.05
N VAL A 6 -4.49 -2.14 12.13
CA VAL A 6 -4.89 -3.03 11.02
C VAL A 6 -6.37 -2.89 10.69
N ARG A 7 -7.24 -2.85 11.70
CA ARG A 7 -8.69 -2.66 11.48
C ARG A 7 -9.03 -1.30 10.91
N ALA A 8 -8.33 -0.24 11.33
CA ALA A 8 -8.49 1.08 10.75
C ALA A 8 -8.07 1.13 9.27
N ILE A 9 -6.96 0.47 8.92
CA ILE A 9 -6.51 0.35 7.52
C ILE A 9 -7.53 -0.44 6.70
N ASP A 10 -7.99 -1.59 7.20
CA ASP A 10 -8.99 -2.41 6.51
C ASP A 10 -10.29 -1.64 6.25
N GLY A 11 -10.78 -0.90 7.26
CA GLY A 11 -11.98 -0.07 7.11
C GLY A 11 -11.81 1.04 6.06
N LEU A 12 -10.65 1.70 6.04
CA LEU A 12 -10.35 2.70 5.02
C LEU A 12 -10.33 2.11 3.60
N ILE A 13 -9.79 0.90 3.45
CA ILE A 13 -9.78 0.21 2.15
C ILE A 13 -11.21 -0.13 1.71
N GLU A 14 -12.06 -0.60 2.63
CA GLU A 14 -13.48 -0.87 2.36
C GLU A 14 -14.23 0.39 1.92
N ASP A 15 -14.01 1.51 2.60
CA ASP A 15 -14.61 2.80 2.23
C ASP A 15 -14.19 3.23 0.81
N ILE A 16 -12.92 3.04 0.46
CA ILE A 16 -12.40 3.33 -0.89
C ILE A 16 -13.05 2.40 -1.93
N PHE A 17 -13.13 1.10 -1.67
CA PHE A 17 -13.75 0.15 -2.60
C PHE A 17 -15.23 0.46 -2.81
N SER A 18 -15.94 0.76 -1.73
CA SER A 18 -17.34 1.16 -1.75
C SER A 18 -17.56 2.44 -2.56
N PHE A 19 -16.73 3.47 -2.34
CA PHE A 19 -16.83 4.74 -3.05
C PHE A 19 -16.67 4.60 -4.57
N TYR A 20 -15.71 3.77 -5.01
CA TYR A 20 -15.45 3.55 -6.44
C TYR A 20 -16.26 2.39 -7.05
N GLY A 21 -17.00 1.62 -6.23
CA GLY A 21 -17.82 0.50 -6.67
C GLY A 21 -17.04 -0.71 -7.21
N THR A 22 -15.75 -0.81 -6.92
CA THR A 22 -14.88 -1.91 -7.37
C THR A 22 -13.71 -2.14 -6.44
N ASP A 23 -13.28 -3.40 -6.34
CA ASP A 23 -12.04 -3.77 -5.68
C ASP A 23 -10.83 -3.25 -6.48
N MET A 24 -9.79 -2.81 -5.76
CA MET A 24 -8.55 -2.32 -6.34
C MET A 24 -7.36 -3.13 -5.84
N LYS A 25 -6.28 -3.11 -6.62
CA LYS A 25 -5.00 -3.65 -6.16
C LYS A 25 -4.49 -2.81 -4.98
N VAL A 26 -4.26 -3.46 -3.84
CA VAL A 26 -3.70 -2.82 -2.65
C VAL A 26 -2.23 -3.19 -2.51
N VAL A 27 -1.35 -2.19 -2.56
CA VAL A 27 0.10 -2.37 -2.41
C VAL A 27 0.55 -1.65 -1.14
N CYS A 28 1.30 -2.35 -0.30
CA CYS A 28 1.87 -1.78 0.93
C CYS A 28 3.40 -1.75 0.89
N THR A 29 3.97 -0.77 1.58
CA THR A 29 5.42 -0.57 1.73
C THR A 29 5.72 -0.01 3.12
N GLY A 30 6.99 0.08 3.50
CA GLY A 30 7.44 0.57 4.80
C GLY A 30 7.75 -0.53 5.81
N GLY A 31 8.57 -0.20 6.82
CA GLY A 31 9.18 -1.20 7.72
C GLY A 31 8.20 -1.96 8.63
N GLN A 32 6.99 -1.44 8.85
CA GLN A 32 5.95 -2.08 9.66
C GLN A 32 4.85 -2.74 8.81
N ALA A 33 4.94 -2.67 7.47
CA ALA A 33 3.89 -3.17 6.59
C ALA A 33 3.70 -4.69 6.71
N GLN A 34 4.78 -5.46 6.83
CA GLN A 34 4.69 -6.92 7.02
C GLN A 34 3.88 -7.29 8.27
N LEU A 35 4.06 -6.57 9.37
CA LEU A 35 3.30 -6.80 10.60
C LEU A 35 1.81 -6.46 10.43
N ALA A 36 1.49 -5.44 9.63
CA ALA A 36 0.10 -5.10 9.32
C ALA A 36 -0.56 -6.14 8.39
N MET A 37 0.21 -6.73 7.47
CA MET A 37 -0.28 -7.75 6.53
C MET A 37 -0.75 -9.02 7.25
N GLU A 38 -0.08 -9.44 8.33
CA GLU A 38 -0.47 -10.64 9.07
C GLU A 38 -1.91 -10.59 9.61
N GLY A 39 -2.45 -9.39 9.85
CA GLY A 39 -3.80 -9.21 10.38
C GLY A 39 -4.83 -8.62 9.40
N SER A 40 -4.40 -8.16 8.22
CA SER A 40 -5.26 -7.42 7.28
C SER A 40 -5.99 -8.36 6.32
N ARG A 41 -7.22 -7.97 5.95
CA ARG A 41 -8.01 -8.67 4.91
C ARG A 41 -7.56 -8.30 3.49
N PHE A 42 -6.97 -7.12 3.30
CA PHE A 42 -6.75 -6.53 1.97
C PHE A 42 -5.28 -6.34 1.61
N LEU A 43 -4.38 -6.23 2.59
CA LEU A 43 -2.95 -6.06 2.33
C LEU A 43 -2.30 -7.38 1.87
N ASN A 44 -2.28 -7.63 0.57
CA ASN A 44 -1.77 -8.87 -0.02
C ASN A 44 -0.51 -8.69 -0.89
N ILE A 45 -0.10 -7.46 -1.19
CA ILE A 45 1.10 -7.17 -1.98
C ILE A 45 2.05 -6.29 -1.17
N PHE A 46 3.25 -6.80 -0.90
CA PHE A 46 4.32 -6.08 -0.25
C PHE A 46 5.39 -5.67 -1.25
N ASP A 47 5.68 -4.38 -1.35
CA ASP A 47 6.84 -3.88 -2.09
C ASP A 47 7.71 -3.00 -1.17
N PRO A 48 8.75 -3.56 -0.52
CA PRO A 48 9.60 -2.79 0.41
C PRO A 48 10.37 -1.66 -0.27
N TYR A 49 10.49 -1.69 -1.61
CA TYR A 49 11.28 -0.74 -2.38
C TYR A 49 10.42 0.15 -3.27
N LEU A 50 9.11 0.22 -3.02
CA LEU A 50 8.15 0.98 -3.83
C LEU A 50 8.63 2.41 -4.09
N THR A 51 9.07 3.10 -3.03
CA THR A 51 9.60 4.47 -3.12
C THR A 51 10.89 4.53 -3.95
N LEU A 52 11.84 3.63 -3.71
CA LEU A 52 13.13 3.63 -4.43
C LEU A 52 12.94 3.35 -5.93
N LYS A 53 12.05 2.42 -6.28
CA LYS A 53 11.68 2.14 -7.67
C LYS A 53 11.07 3.39 -8.32
N GLY A 54 10.16 4.08 -7.62
CA GLY A 54 9.57 5.34 -8.07
C GLY A 54 10.63 6.42 -8.32
N MET A 55 11.61 6.56 -7.42
CA MET A 55 12.71 7.52 -7.59
C MET A 55 13.58 7.21 -8.81
N LEU A 56 13.86 5.93 -9.09
CA LEU A 56 14.63 5.53 -10.27
C LEU A 56 13.88 5.85 -11.57
N VAL A 57 12.58 5.57 -11.61
CA VAL A 57 11.73 5.96 -12.75
C VAL A 57 11.73 7.47 -12.94
N PHE A 58 11.55 8.24 -11.86
CA PHE A 58 11.58 9.70 -11.92
C PHE A 58 12.92 10.23 -12.43
N LEU A 59 14.05 9.71 -11.92
CA LEU A 59 15.38 10.10 -12.36
C LEU A 59 15.59 9.82 -13.87
N ASP A 60 15.13 8.66 -14.36
CA ASP A 60 15.20 8.34 -15.79
C ASP A 60 14.40 9.33 -16.65
N GLN A 61 13.22 9.76 -16.19
CA GLN A 61 12.43 10.78 -16.89
C GLN A 61 13.11 12.15 -16.92
N VAL A 62 13.70 12.57 -15.78
CA VAL A 62 14.40 13.85 -15.67
C VAL A 62 15.65 13.87 -16.56
N ARG A 63 16.38 12.76 -16.69
CA ARG A 63 17.60 12.68 -17.54
C ARG A 63 17.31 12.69 -19.05
N LYS A 64 16.07 12.42 -19.45
CA LYS A 64 15.62 12.43 -20.86
C LYS A 64 15.22 13.83 -21.34
N HIS A 65 15.12 14.79 -20.43
CA HIS A 65 14.87 16.21 -20.69
C HIS A 65 16.16 17.01 -20.47
#